data_AF-A0A1H4U9S4-F1
#
_entry.id   AF-A0A1H4U9S4-F1
#
_cell.length_a   1.000
_cell.length_b   1.000
_cell.length_c   1.000
_cell.angle_alpha   90.00
_cell.angle_beta   90.00
_cell.angle_gamma   90.00
#
_symmetry.space_group_name_H-M   'P 1'
#
loop_
_entity.id
_entity.type
_entity.pdbx_description
1 polymer ?
#
loop_
_entity_poly.entity_id
_entity_poly.type
_entity_poly.pdbx_seq_one_letter_code
_entity_poly.pdbx_strand_id
1 'polypeptide(L)'
;MPTYCFRAEAGCDIDNLFTALDLAGIACEKLAFDEDDVTTGGECNISAAADLETVLDCARQVVDGHVIVRTLRPGRFEDHDMDDVRNG
;
A
#
# COMPACT_ATOMS: atom_id res chain seq x y z
N MET A 1 4.40 -11.86 6.19
CA MET A 1 3.52 -10.73 6.54
C MET A 1 2.35 -10.73 5.57
N PRO A 2 1.10 -10.48 6.00
CA PRO A 2 0.01 -10.23 5.06
C PRO A 2 0.33 -9.03 4.17
N THR A 3 -0.18 -9.07 2.94
CA THR A 3 -0.03 -7.99 1.98
C THR A 3 -1.32 -7.22 1.81
N TYR A 4 -1.18 -5.94 1.49
CA TYR A 4 -2.28 -5.02 1.31
C TYR A 4 -2.06 -4.17 0.07
N CYS A 5 -3.15 -3.85 -0.60
CA CYS A 5 -3.18 -2.96 -1.76
C CYS A 5 -4.12 -1.80 -1.47
N PHE A 6 -3.70 -0.58 -1.79
CA PHE A 6 -4.52 0.63 -1.66
C PHE A 6 -4.14 1.66 -2.72
N ARG A 7 -5.00 2.67 -2.90
CA ARG A 7 -4.74 3.86 -3.70
C ARG A 7 -4.52 5.07 -2.79
N ALA A 8 -3.59 5.94 -3.17
CA ALA A 8 -3.34 7.22 -2.53
C ALA A 8 -3.65 8.37 -3.51
N GLU A 9 -4.05 9.53 -2.98
CA GLU A 9 -4.28 10.73 -3.80
C GLU A 9 -2.97 11.45 -4.12
N ALA A 10 -2.01 11.36 -3.20
CA ALA A 10 -0.66 11.87 -3.34
C ALA A 10 0.38 10.91 -2.75
N GLY A 11 1.61 10.97 -3.27
CA GLY A 11 2.74 10.19 -2.76
C GLY A 11 3.03 10.46 -1.28
N CYS A 12 2.78 11.67 -0.80
CA CYS A 12 2.93 12.01 0.61
C CYS A 12 1.98 11.24 1.54
N ASP A 13 0.80 10.82 1.06
CA ASP A 13 -0.14 10.04 1.87
C ASP A 13 0.42 8.64 2.14
N ILE A 14 1.19 8.11 1.20
CA ILE A 14 1.91 6.85 1.33
C ILE A 14 2.98 7.00 2.41
N ASP A 15 3.83 8.03 2.32
CA ASP A 15 4.88 8.29 3.31
C ASP A 15 4.31 8.50 4.72
N ASN A 16 3.18 9.21 4.81
CA ASN A 16 2.45 9.42 6.06
C ASN A 16 1.90 8.10 6.62
N LEU A 17 1.40 7.20 5.77
CA LEU A 17 0.95 5.86 6.21
C LEU A 17 2.11 5.03 6.77
N PHE A 18 3.26 5.01 6.08
CA PHE A 18 4.45 4.31 6.57
C PHE A 18 4.93 4.88 7.91
N THR A 19 4.89 6.20 8.06
CA THR A 19 5.21 6.86 9.32
C THR A 19 4.22 6.46 10.43
N ALA A 20 2.92 6.40 10.14
CA ALA A 20 1.92 5.98 11.11
C ALA A 20 2.10 4.51 11.55
N LEU A 21 2.45 3.63 10.62
CA LEU A 21 2.74 2.22 10.91
C LEU A 21 4.01 2.08 11.77
N ASP A 22 5.07 2.83 11.47
CA ASP A 22 6.30 2.86 12.26
C ASP A 22 6.05 3.36 13.70
N LEU A 23 5.29 4.45 13.85
CA LEU A 23 4.88 4.99 15.16
C LEU A 23 4.03 4.00 15.96
N ALA A 24 3.25 3.15 15.30
CA ALA A 24 2.48 2.07 15.91
C ALA A 24 3.33 0.83 16.22
N GLY A 25 4.62 0.83 15.86
CA GLY A 25 5.52 -0.33 16.03
C GLY A 25 5.23 -1.48 15.07
N ILE A 26 4.56 -1.20 13.95
CA ILE A 26 4.19 -2.18 12.94
C ILE A 26 5.25 -2.19 11.86
N ALA A 27 6.00 -3.30 11.78
CA ALA A 27 6.92 -3.51 10.68
C ALA A 27 6.16 -3.55 9.35
N CYS A 28 6.57 -2.71 8.39
CA CYS A 28 5.95 -2.59 7.08
C CYS A 28 7.03 -2.47 5.99
N GLU A 29 6.76 -3.03 4.82
CA GLU A 29 7.62 -2.98 3.64
C GLU A 29 6.82 -2.56 2.42
N LYS A 30 7.36 -1.62 1.63
CA LYS A 30 6.80 -1.21 0.33
C LYS A 30 7.19 -2.24 -0.73
N LEU A 31 6.20 -2.88 -1.34
CA LEU A 31 6.42 -3.90 -2.37
C LEU A 31 6.41 -3.30 -3.77
N ALA A 32 5.43 -2.45 -4.06
CA ALA A 32 5.29 -1.80 -5.37
C ALA A 32 4.55 -0.47 -5.25
N PHE A 33 4.79 0.43 -6.21
CA PHE A 33 4.03 1.67 -6.38
C PHE A 33 3.93 2.00 -7.87
N ASP A 34 2.70 2.15 -8.34
CA ASP A 34 2.35 2.51 -9.71
C ASP A 34 1.73 3.91 -9.69
N GLU A 35 2.43 4.88 -10.27
CA GLU A 35 2.02 6.28 -10.33
C GLU A 35 0.98 6.47 -11.46
N ASP A 36 -0.12 7.16 -11.17
CA ASP A 36 -1.03 7.55 -12.25
C ASP A 36 -0.47 8.76 -13.01
N ASP A 37 -0.39 8.67 -14.35
CA ASP A 37 0.15 9.68 -15.28
C ASP A 37 -0.42 11.12 -15.14
N VAL A 38 -1.45 11.32 -14.33
CA VAL A 38 -2.22 12.58 -14.23
C VAL A 38 -2.27 13.14 -12.80
N THR A 39 -1.93 12.35 -11.77
CA THR A 39 -2.00 12.74 -10.36
C THR A 39 -0.83 12.12 -9.62
N THR A 40 -0.10 12.91 -8.84
CA THR A 40 1.06 12.49 -8.02
C THR A 40 0.76 11.43 -6.93
N GLY A 41 -0.37 10.73 -7.02
CA GLY A 41 -0.74 9.55 -6.23
C GLY A 41 -0.57 8.27 -7.06
N GLY A 42 -1.22 7.19 -6.63
CA GLY A 42 -1.08 5.90 -7.30
C GLY A 42 -1.57 4.70 -6.50
N GLU A 43 -1.47 3.51 -7.08
CA GLU A 43 -1.70 2.25 -6.38
C GLU A 43 -0.42 1.77 -5.70
N CYS A 44 -0.51 1.38 -4.44
CA CYS A 44 0.61 0.90 -3.64
C CYS A 44 0.31 -0.48 -3.05
N ASN A 45 1.31 -1.36 -3.13
CA ASN A 45 1.31 -2.66 -2.48
C ASN A 45 2.31 -2.64 -1.32
N ILE A 46 1.87 -3.08 -0.15
CA ILE A 46 2.68 -3.15 1.06
C ILE A 46 2.58 -4.53 1.70
N SER A 47 3.60 -4.94 2.46
CA SER A 47 3.51 -6.03 3.42
C SER A 47 3.60 -5.46 4.83
N ALA A 48 2.71 -5.86 5.75
CA ALA A 48 2.71 -5.33 7.12
C ALA A 48 2.56 -6.45 8.15
N ALA A 49 3.23 -6.35 9.29
CA ALA A 49 3.08 -7.26 10.43
C ALA A 49 1.84 -6.94 11.29
N ALA A 50 0.71 -6.68 10.65
CA ALA A 50 -0.55 -6.34 11.29
C ALA A 50 -1.73 -6.87 10.47
N ASP A 51 -2.91 -6.94 11.07
CA ASP A 51 -4.14 -7.27 10.35
C ASP A 51 -4.70 -6.05 9.59
N LEU A 52 -5.71 -6.29 8.73
CA LEU A 52 -6.29 -5.24 7.89
C LEU A 52 -6.91 -4.11 8.74
N GLU A 53 -7.54 -4.45 9.86
CA GLU A 53 -8.21 -3.48 10.73
C GLU A 53 -7.18 -2.52 11.37
N THR A 54 -6.05 -3.07 11.82
CA THR A 54 -4.95 -2.28 12.37
C THR A 54 -4.33 -1.36 11.33
N VAL A 55 -4.15 -1.83 10.08
CA VAL A 55 -3.64 -0.99 8.98
C VAL A 55 -4.66 0.10 8.62
N LEU A 56 -5.96 -0.21 8.64
CA LEU A 56 -7.02 0.79 8.46
C LEU A 56 -6.98 1.87 9.55
N ASP A 57 -6.76 1.49 10.81
CA ASP A 57 -6.64 2.46 11.90
C ASP A 57 -5.42 3.37 11.77
N CYS A 58 -4.31 2.87 11.22
CA CYS A 58 -3.16 3.71 10.88
C CYS A 58 -3.48 4.65 9.71
N ALA A 59 -4.15 4.15 8.67
CA ALA A 59 -4.57 4.95 7.52
C ALA A 59 -5.57 6.07 7.90
N ARG A 60 -6.42 5.85 8.92
CA ARG A 60 -7.32 6.88 9.46
C ARG A 60 -6.60 8.03 10.16
N GLN A 61 -5.35 7.84 10.57
CA GLN A 61 -4.51 8.87 11.19
C GLN A 61 -3.75 9.72 10.16
N VAL A 62 -3.70 9.27 8.91
CA VAL A 62 -3.08 10.01 7.81
C VAL A 62 -3.99 11.18 7.41
N VAL A 63 -3.44 12.39 7.38
CA VAL A 63 -4.13 13.57 6.83
C VAL A 63 -4.50 13.26 5.38
N ASP A 64 -5.79 13.42 5.04
CA ASP A 64 -6.36 13.07 3.73
C ASP A 64 -6.29 11.58 3.33
N GLY A 65 -5.99 10.66 4.26
CA GLY A 65 -5.93 9.20 4.03
C GLY A 65 -7.26 8.51 3.66
N HIS A 66 -8.30 9.25 3.29
CA HIS A 66 -9.63 8.74 3.03
C HIS A 66 -9.70 7.82 1.79
N VAL A 67 -8.91 8.10 0.74
CA VAL A 67 -8.81 7.20 -0.42
C VAL A 67 -8.11 5.90 -0.05
N ILE A 68 -7.06 5.97 0.77
CA ILE A 68 -6.39 4.79 1.34
C ILE A 68 -7.43 3.94 2.09
N VAL A 69 -8.14 4.53 3.06
CA VAL A 69 -9.14 3.82 3.88
C VAL A 69 -10.24 3.17 3.03
N ARG A 70 -10.68 3.80 1.94
CA ARG A 70 -11.74 3.27 1.06
C ARG A 70 -11.27 2.15 0.14
N THR A 71 -9.99 2.14 -0.21
CA THR A 71 -9.44 1.24 -1.24
C THR A 71 -8.54 0.15 -0.67
N LEU A 72 -8.13 0.28 0.59
CA LEU A 72 -7.31 -0.69 1.30
C LEU A 72 -8.02 -2.02 1.39
N ARG A 73 -7.38 -3.03 0.82
CA ARG A 73 -7.89 -4.40 0.73
C ARG A 73 -6.72 -5.37 0.86
N PRO A 74 -6.99 -6.64 1.24
CA PRO A 74 -5.97 -7.69 1.15
C PRO A 74 -5.37 -7.71 -0.25
N GLY A 75 -4.05 -7.57 -0.33
CA GLY A 75 -3.31 -7.71 -1.56
C GLY A 75 -3.32 -9.18 -1.98
N ARG A 76 -3.44 -9.43 -3.28
CA ARG A 76 -2.97 -10.71 -3.81
C ARG A 76 -1.49 -10.51 -4.08
N PHE A 77 -0.64 -11.41 -3.58
CA PHE A 77 0.62 -11.64 -4.27
C PHE A 77 0.19 -12.07 -5.68
N GLU A 78 0.22 -11.16 -6.64
CA GLU A 78 0.46 -11.61 -7.99
C GLU A 78 1.88 -12.16 -7.91
N ASP A 79 1.97 -13.49 -7.86
CA ASP A 79 3.15 -14.19 -8.34
C ASP A 79 3.48 -13.55 -9.70
N HIS A 80 4.36 -12.55 -9.71
CA HIS A 80 5.09 -12.14 -10.91
C HIS A 80 6.10 -13.24 -11.29
N ASP A 81 5.76 -14.51 -11.02
CA ASP A 81 6.43 -15.67 -11.58
C ASP A 81 5.86 -15.88 -12.99
N MET A 82 6.67 -15.46 -13.96
CA MET A 82 6.77 -16.04 -15.30
C MET A 82 5.66 -15.75 -16.31
N ASP A 83 5.52 -14.49 -16.75
CA ASP A 83 5.12 -14.20 -18.14
C ASP A 83 6.28 -13.75 -19.05
N ASP A 84 7.53 -13.87 -18.59
CA ASP A 84 8.76 -13.58 -19.35
C ASP A 84 9.39 -14.81 -20.05
N VAL A 85 8.60 -15.83 -20.38
CA VAL A 85 9.06 -16.95 -21.24
C VAL A 85 8.14 -17.16 -22.45
N ARG A 86 7.90 -16.08 -23.20
CA ARG A 86 7.46 -16.15 -24.60
C ARG A 86 8.35 -15.27 -25.49
N ASN A 87 9.54 -15.76 -25.82
CA ASN A 87 10.11 -15.66 -27.18
C ASN A 87 11.44 -16.44 -27.28
N GLY A 88 11.36 -17.62 -27.89
CA GLY A 88 12.46 -18.45 -28.35
C GLY A 88 11.92 -19.49 -29.32
#